data_AF-B9L2W7-F1
#
_entry.id   AF-B9L2W7-F1
#
_cell.length_a   1.000
_cell.length_b   1.000
_cell.length_c   1.000
_cell.angle_alpha   90.00
_cell.angle_beta   90.00
_cell.angle_gamma   90.00
#
_symmetry.space_group_name_H-M   'P 1'
#
loop_
_entity.id
_entity.type
_entity.pdbx_description
1 polymer ?
#
loop_
_entity_poly.entity_id
_entity_poly.type
_entity_poly.pdbx_seq_one_letter_code
_entity_poly.pdbx_strand_id
1 'polypeptide(L)'
;MQCQSVQDIISIAATAEALAVTVIGEALAAAERGELALTEDERTFLRAARAAEQAHYEVLTAAGAKPLTLVFTVPDTRAVSDPVLLLRTAIGLEEAFIAAYCAAAQQFASLGQPDLVRVAVQIGGVEAEHRALLRHFAILRGALGGVPDDVAYQKALFSSVGSAADALIQLGWIGGSGPEIRYPGPGAIDTRGVKQLRP
;
A
#
# COMPACT_ATOMS: atom_id res chain seq x y z
N MET A 1 22.77 -5.72 -7.91
CA MET A 1 21.43 -5.42 -8.46
C MET A 1 21.11 -6.45 -9.52
N GLN A 2 20.08 -7.26 -9.32
CA GLN A 2 19.47 -7.98 -10.44
C GLN A 2 18.70 -6.95 -11.27
N CYS A 3 18.95 -6.90 -12.57
CA CYS A 3 18.23 -6.00 -13.48
C CYS A 3 16.83 -6.59 -13.72
N GLN A 4 15.81 -6.00 -13.12
CA GLN A 4 14.42 -6.36 -13.37
C GLN A 4 13.93 -5.72 -14.66
N SER A 5 13.09 -6.42 -15.42
CA SER A 5 12.45 -5.83 -16.58
C SER A 5 11.39 -4.80 -16.15
N VAL A 6 10.98 -3.92 -17.06
CA VAL A 6 9.82 -3.03 -16.83
C VAL A 6 8.60 -3.84 -16.41
N GLN A 7 8.36 -4.98 -17.06
CA GLN A 7 7.22 -5.85 -16.78
C GLN A 7 7.25 -6.39 -15.34
N ASP A 8 8.42 -6.83 -14.85
CA ASP A 8 8.57 -7.34 -13.49
C ASP A 8 8.23 -6.24 -12.48
N ILE A 9 8.78 -5.04 -12.69
CA ILE A 9 8.60 -3.90 -11.79
C ILE A 9 7.12 -3.53 -11.69
N ILE A 10 6.43 -3.31 -12.82
CA ILE A 10 5.01 -2.90 -12.82
C ILE A 10 4.09 -4.02 -12.29
N SER A 11 4.45 -5.29 -12.50
CA SER A 11 3.68 -6.45 -12.03
C SER A 11 3.78 -6.62 -10.51
N ILE A 12 4.96 -6.38 -9.95
CA ILE A 12 5.14 -6.37 -8.49
C ILE A 12 4.41 -5.19 -7.88
N ALA A 13 4.57 -3.97 -8.44
CA ALA A 13 3.85 -2.80 -7.97
C ALA A 13 2.32 -3.05 -7.97
N ALA A 14 1.76 -3.58 -9.05
CA ALA A 14 0.34 -3.91 -9.12
C ALA A 14 -0.09 -4.98 -8.10
N THR A 15 0.82 -5.86 -7.66
CA THR A 15 0.55 -6.82 -6.59
C THR A 15 0.45 -6.11 -5.23
N ALA A 16 1.32 -5.14 -4.97
CA ALA A 16 1.29 -4.32 -3.75
C ALA A 16 0.01 -3.45 -3.69
N GLU A 17 -0.35 -2.79 -4.79
CA GLU A 17 -1.59 -2.01 -4.86
C GLU A 17 -2.83 -2.86 -4.61
N ALA A 18 -2.89 -4.05 -5.23
CA ALA A 18 -3.99 -4.99 -5.01
C ALA A 18 -4.06 -5.46 -3.54
N LEU A 19 -2.90 -5.68 -2.89
CA LEU A 19 -2.84 -6.00 -1.46
C LEU A 19 -3.45 -4.86 -0.63
N ALA A 20 -3.03 -3.62 -0.87
CA ALA A 20 -3.50 -2.44 -0.15
C ALA A 20 -5.02 -2.25 -0.30
N VAL A 21 -5.54 -2.30 -1.53
CA VAL A 21 -6.99 -2.24 -1.81
C VAL A 21 -7.76 -3.29 -1.00
N THR A 22 -7.24 -4.52 -0.96
CA THR A 22 -7.90 -5.66 -0.31
C THR A 22 -7.89 -5.51 1.21
N VAL A 23 -6.74 -5.21 1.80
CA VAL A 23 -6.59 -5.07 3.27
C VAL A 23 -7.40 -3.90 3.80
N ILE A 24 -7.43 -2.76 3.09
CA ILE A 24 -8.26 -1.63 3.49
C ILE A 24 -9.75 -1.98 3.41
N GLY A 25 -10.16 -2.77 2.41
CA GLY A 25 -11.52 -3.30 2.31
C GLY A 25 -11.92 -4.14 3.52
N GLU A 26 -11.05 -5.05 3.95
CA GLU A 26 -11.27 -5.88 5.15
C GLU A 26 -11.36 -5.03 6.42
N ALA A 27 -10.48 -4.04 6.59
CA ALA A 27 -10.51 -3.14 7.74
C ALA A 27 -11.82 -2.32 7.81
N LEU A 28 -12.27 -1.77 6.67
CA LEU A 28 -13.53 -1.05 6.59
C LEU A 28 -14.73 -1.94 6.90
N ALA A 29 -14.76 -3.16 6.34
CA ALA A 29 -15.83 -4.12 6.61
C ALA A 29 -15.86 -4.58 8.08
N ALA A 30 -14.70 -4.79 8.69
CA ALA A 30 -14.61 -5.09 10.13
C ALA A 30 -15.12 -3.93 10.99
N ALA A 31 -14.84 -2.68 10.58
CA ALA A 31 -15.37 -1.50 11.27
C ALA A 31 -16.90 -1.38 11.12
N GLU A 32 -17.46 -1.68 9.94
CA GLU A 32 -18.91 -1.71 9.71
C GLU A 32 -19.62 -2.78 10.56
N ARG A 33 -18.96 -3.93 10.81
CA ARG A 33 -19.45 -4.98 11.72
C ARG A 33 -19.26 -4.66 13.20
N GLY A 34 -18.56 -3.58 13.54
CA GLY A 34 -18.23 -3.22 14.92
C GLY A 34 -17.11 -4.07 15.54
N GLU A 35 -16.38 -4.84 14.74
CA GLU A 35 -15.23 -5.66 15.17
C GLU A 35 -13.96 -4.83 15.32
N LEU A 36 -13.85 -3.73 14.55
CA LEU A 36 -12.73 -2.82 14.56
C LEU A 36 -13.18 -1.39 14.91
N ALA A 37 -12.71 -0.88 16.05
CA ALA A 37 -13.12 0.43 16.57
C ALA A 37 -12.37 1.59 15.88
N LEU A 38 -12.73 1.89 14.62
CA LEU A 38 -12.26 3.08 13.89
C LEU A 38 -13.09 4.33 14.23
N THR A 39 -12.48 5.50 14.19
CA THR A 39 -13.17 6.79 14.19
C THR A 39 -13.77 7.09 12.81
N GLU A 40 -14.62 8.11 12.70
CA GLU A 40 -15.15 8.50 11.39
C GLU A 40 -14.08 9.11 10.47
N ASP A 41 -13.12 9.84 11.05
CA ASP A 41 -12.00 10.42 10.30
C ASP A 41 -11.09 9.33 9.74
N GLU A 42 -10.82 8.28 10.52
CA GLU A 42 -10.05 7.12 10.07
C GLU A 42 -10.79 6.35 8.97
N ARG A 43 -12.10 6.13 9.12
CA ARG A 43 -12.91 5.50 8.06
C ARG A 43 -12.92 6.33 6.77
N THR A 44 -13.00 7.65 6.90
CA THR A 44 -12.98 8.58 5.76
C THR A 44 -11.63 8.54 5.06
N PHE A 45 -10.54 8.59 5.82
CA PHE A 45 -9.19 8.40 5.30
C PHE A 45 -9.04 7.07 4.58
N LEU A 46 -9.40 5.94 5.21
CA LEU A 46 -9.26 4.61 4.62
C LEU A 46 -10.07 4.46 3.33
N ARG A 47 -11.28 5.03 3.24
CA ARG A 47 -12.05 5.04 1.98
C ARG A 47 -11.31 5.79 0.87
N ALA A 48 -10.74 6.96 1.18
CA ALA A 48 -9.97 7.74 0.23
C ALA A 48 -8.67 7.02 -0.20
N ALA A 49 -7.92 6.47 0.76
CA ALA A 49 -6.71 5.68 0.50
C ALA A 49 -7.02 4.49 -0.40
N ARG A 50 -8.06 3.68 -0.07
CA ARG A 50 -8.48 2.54 -0.92
C ARG A 50 -8.80 2.94 -2.35
N ALA A 51 -9.41 4.10 -2.56
CA ALA A 51 -9.69 4.62 -3.90
C ALA A 51 -8.43 5.09 -4.63
N ALA A 52 -7.44 5.65 -3.93
CA ALA A 52 -6.13 5.96 -4.48
C ALA A 52 -5.38 4.68 -4.91
N GLU A 53 -5.30 3.66 -4.05
CA GLU A 53 -4.64 2.38 -4.39
C GLU A 53 -5.33 1.67 -5.56
N GLN A 54 -6.65 1.75 -5.63
CA GLN A 54 -7.38 1.24 -6.79
C GLN A 54 -6.99 1.98 -8.07
N ALA A 55 -6.84 3.30 -8.01
CA ALA A 55 -6.41 4.09 -9.15
C ALA A 55 -4.98 3.75 -9.57
N HIS A 56 -4.05 3.56 -8.62
CA HIS A 56 -2.68 3.10 -8.86
C HIS A 56 -2.68 1.73 -9.54
N TYR A 57 -3.41 0.76 -8.98
CA TYR A 57 -3.58 -0.58 -9.54
C TYR A 57 -4.08 -0.55 -10.99
N GLU A 58 -5.10 0.25 -11.27
CA GLU A 58 -5.67 0.38 -12.61
C GLU A 58 -4.72 1.02 -13.62
N VAL A 59 -3.92 2.02 -13.21
CA VAL A 59 -2.90 2.62 -14.07
C VAL A 59 -1.85 1.59 -14.45
N LEU A 60 -1.37 0.82 -13.47
CA LEU A 60 -0.34 -0.20 -13.70
C LEU A 60 -0.86 -1.32 -14.59
N THR A 61 -2.09 -1.81 -14.34
CA THR A 61 -2.69 -2.88 -15.14
C THR A 61 -3.09 -2.41 -16.55
N ALA A 62 -3.53 -1.16 -16.72
CA ALA A 62 -3.73 -0.56 -18.03
C ALA A 62 -2.41 -0.45 -18.84
N ALA A 63 -1.28 -0.30 -18.15
CA ALA A 63 0.07 -0.36 -18.73
C ALA A 63 0.57 -1.80 -19.00
N GLY A 64 -0.27 -2.83 -18.77
CA GLY A 64 0.04 -4.23 -19.04
C GLY A 64 0.63 -5.01 -17.86
N ALA A 65 0.65 -4.43 -16.65
CA ALA A 65 1.04 -5.16 -15.45
C ALA A 65 0.17 -6.41 -15.24
N LYS A 66 0.81 -7.48 -14.77
CA LYS A 66 0.14 -8.73 -14.40
C LYS A 66 0.49 -9.05 -12.95
N PRO A 67 -0.40 -8.74 -11.98
CA PRO A 67 -0.13 -9.02 -10.57
C PRO A 67 0.32 -10.47 -10.36
N LEU A 68 1.32 -10.67 -9.49
CA LEU A 68 1.87 -11.98 -9.15
C LEU A 68 0.83 -12.86 -8.46
N THR A 69 -0.09 -12.24 -7.72
CA THR A 69 -1.25 -12.86 -7.09
C THR A 69 -2.36 -11.82 -6.90
N LEU A 70 -3.59 -12.29 -6.77
CA LEU A 70 -4.75 -11.53 -6.30
C LEU A 70 -5.35 -12.14 -5.02
N VAL A 71 -4.61 -13.06 -4.42
CA VAL A 71 -4.93 -13.75 -3.17
C VAL A 71 -3.81 -13.42 -2.19
N PHE A 72 -4.19 -12.87 -1.05
CA PHE A 72 -3.29 -12.43 0.01
C PHE A 72 -3.65 -13.17 1.29
N THR A 73 -2.71 -13.22 2.22
CA THR A 73 -2.89 -13.84 3.53
C THR A 73 -2.76 -12.79 4.62
N VAL A 74 -3.66 -12.80 5.61
CA VAL A 74 -3.58 -11.88 6.75
C VAL A 74 -2.68 -12.49 7.83
N PRO A 75 -1.44 -12.02 8.04
CA PRO A 75 -0.47 -12.71 8.90
C PRO A 75 -0.88 -12.70 10.38
N ASP A 76 -1.49 -11.59 10.79
CA ASP A 76 -2.02 -11.41 12.14
C ASP A 76 -3.45 -10.92 12.07
N THR A 77 -4.40 -11.83 12.30
CA THR A 77 -5.83 -11.54 12.22
C THR A 77 -6.28 -10.52 13.27
N ARG A 78 -5.49 -10.23 14.29
CA ARG A 78 -5.81 -9.16 15.24
C ARG A 78 -5.81 -7.80 14.56
N ALA A 79 -5.15 -7.63 13.40
CA ALA A 79 -5.18 -6.38 12.65
C ALA A 79 -6.60 -5.98 12.19
N VAL A 80 -7.56 -6.91 12.15
CA VAL A 80 -8.98 -6.61 11.86
C VAL A 80 -9.83 -6.42 13.12
N SER A 81 -9.23 -6.42 14.31
CA SER A 81 -9.92 -6.17 15.59
C SER A 81 -9.22 -5.16 16.51
N ASP A 82 -7.94 -4.87 16.25
CA ASP A 82 -7.10 -3.96 17.03
C ASP A 82 -6.67 -2.79 16.14
N PRO A 83 -7.24 -1.58 16.34
CA PRO A 83 -6.91 -0.42 15.53
C PRO A 83 -5.45 0.05 15.71
N VAL A 84 -4.82 -0.21 16.86
CA VAL A 84 -3.40 0.13 17.07
C VAL A 84 -2.51 -0.80 16.27
N LEU A 85 -2.81 -2.10 16.27
CA LEU A 85 -2.09 -3.06 15.45
C LEU A 85 -2.30 -2.77 13.96
N LEU A 86 -3.53 -2.49 13.53
CA LEU A 86 -3.82 -2.09 12.14
C LEU A 86 -2.93 -0.92 11.71
N LEU A 87 -2.92 0.17 12.47
CA LEU A 87 -2.16 1.37 12.13
C LEU A 87 -0.65 1.09 12.07
N ARG A 88 -0.10 0.33 13.02
CA ARG A 88 1.33 -0.05 13.00
C ARG A 88 1.68 -0.91 11.79
N THR A 89 0.82 -1.87 11.47
CA THR A 89 0.98 -2.73 10.30
C THR A 89 0.91 -1.93 9.02
N ALA A 90 -0.08 -1.04 8.89
CA ALA A 90 -0.24 -0.17 7.73
C ALA A 90 0.97 0.76 7.55
N ILE A 91 1.46 1.41 8.62
CA ILE A 91 2.69 2.24 8.55
C ILE A 91 3.89 1.43 8.04
N GLY A 92 4.03 0.18 8.48
CA GLY A 92 5.10 -0.70 8.00
C GLY A 92 4.98 -1.05 6.52
N LEU A 93 3.74 -1.28 6.04
CA LEU A 93 3.46 -1.49 4.62
C LEU A 93 3.77 -0.23 3.80
N GLU A 94 3.34 0.95 4.24
CA GLU A 94 3.66 2.20 3.56
C GLU A 94 5.17 2.46 3.49
N GLU A 95 5.91 2.20 4.56
CA GLU A 95 7.38 2.31 4.53
C GLU A 95 8.01 1.38 3.48
N ALA A 96 7.44 0.19 3.28
CA ALA A 96 7.87 -0.72 2.24
C ALA A 96 7.44 -0.25 0.83
N PHE A 97 6.22 0.24 0.65
CA PHE A 97 5.70 0.72 -0.63
C PHE A 97 6.45 1.97 -1.12
N ILE A 98 6.66 2.95 -0.24
CA ILE A 98 7.48 4.12 -0.53
C ILE A 98 8.89 3.70 -0.98
N ALA A 99 9.54 2.80 -0.24
CA ALA A 99 10.87 2.31 -0.60
C ALA A 99 10.87 1.56 -1.95
N ALA A 100 9.81 0.81 -2.25
CA ALA A 100 9.63 0.13 -3.52
C ALA A 100 9.49 1.12 -4.68
N TYR A 101 8.73 2.20 -4.51
CA TYR A 101 8.59 3.25 -5.53
C TYR A 101 9.86 4.07 -5.73
N CYS A 102 10.66 4.30 -4.68
CA CYS A 102 12.01 4.84 -4.84
C CYS A 102 12.89 3.93 -5.70
N ALA A 103 12.87 2.61 -5.45
CA ALA A 103 13.62 1.64 -6.26
C ALA A 103 13.09 1.57 -7.71
N ALA A 104 11.76 1.59 -7.89
CA ALA A 104 11.11 1.61 -9.20
C ALA A 104 11.55 2.81 -10.03
N ALA A 105 11.50 4.02 -9.45
CA ALA A 105 11.92 5.25 -10.12
C ALA A 105 13.40 5.18 -10.56
N GLN A 106 14.29 4.67 -9.70
CA GLN A 106 15.70 4.47 -10.05
C GLN A 106 15.89 3.47 -11.20
N GLN A 107 15.18 2.33 -11.16
CA GLN A 107 15.27 1.29 -12.18
C GLN A 107 14.69 1.78 -13.52
N PHE A 108 13.53 2.45 -13.52
CA PHE A 108 12.95 3.05 -14.72
C PHE A 108 13.86 4.12 -15.33
N ALA A 109 14.51 4.96 -14.51
CA ALA A 109 15.48 5.93 -15.01
C ALA A 109 16.65 5.23 -15.70
N SER A 110 17.17 4.15 -15.12
CA SER A 110 18.26 3.34 -15.69
C SER A 110 17.87 2.64 -17.00
N LEU A 111 16.57 2.34 -17.17
CA LEU A 111 16.00 1.71 -18.36
C LEU A 111 15.53 2.72 -19.42
N GLY A 112 15.75 4.02 -19.21
CA GLY A 112 15.33 5.07 -20.16
C GLY A 112 13.81 5.23 -20.25
N GLN A 113 13.08 5.04 -19.14
CA GLN A 113 11.62 5.11 -19.06
C GLN A 113 11.13 6.34 -18.28
N PRO A 114 11.31 7.58 -18.78
CA PRO A 114 11.02 8.79 -18.02
C PRO A 114 9.54 8.94 -17.64
N ASP A 115 8.60 8.48 -18.47
CA ASP A 115 7.17 8.51 -18.14
C ASP A 115 6.84 7.60 -16.95
N LEU A 116 7.49 6.43 -16.85
CA LEU A 116 7.33 5.52 -15.71
C LEU A 116 8.03 6.04 -14.45
N VAL A 117 9.14 6.79 -14.60
CA VAL A 117 9.73 7.53 -13.47
C VAL A 117 8.73 8.52 -12.89
N ARG A 118 8.05 9.30 -13.74
CA ARG A 118 7.03 10.25 -13.30
C ARG A 118 5.90 9.54 -12.54
N VAL A 119 5.37 8.45 -13.09
CA VAL A 119 4.30 7.68 -12.43
C VAL A 119 4.77 7.12 -11.08
N ALA A 120 5.95 6.53 -11.02
CA ALA A 120 6.50 6.01 -9.76
C ALA A 120 6.67 7.11 -8.69
N VAL A 121 7.10 8.31 -9.09
CA VAL A 121 7.22 9.47 -8.19
C VAL A 121 5.85 9.98 -7.75
N GLN A 122 4.85 10.03 -8.64
CA GLN A 122 3.49 10.43 -8.30
C GLN A 122 2.89 9.47 -7.26
N ILE A 123 2.99 8.16 -7.50
CA ILE A 123 2.45 7.15 -6.56
C ILE A 123 3.21 7.22 -5.24
N GLY A 124 4.54 7.16 -5.25
CA GLY A 124 5.35 7.24 -4.02
C GLY A 124 5.13 8.53 -3.21
N GLY A 125 4.70 9.62 -3.85
CA GLY A 125 4.25 10.84 -3.17
C GLY A 125 2.95 10.63 -2.39
N VAL A 126 1.97 9.95 -2.98
CA VAL A 126 0.70 9.60 -2.33
C VAL A 126 0.92 8.63 -1.16
N GLU A 127 1.78 7.63 -1.31
CA GLU A 127 2.13 6.69 -0.22
C GLU A 127 2.76 7.41 0.98
N ALA A 128 3.53 8.47 0.73
CA ALA A 128 4.05 9.32 1.80
C ALA A 128 2.93 10.08 2.54
N GLU A 129 1.87 10.52 1.85
CA GLU A 129 0.67 11.10 2.47
C GLU A 129 -0.09 10.08 3.31
N HIS A 130 -0.28 8.85 2.79
CA HIS A 130 -0.88 7.74 3.52
C HIS A 130 -0.11 7.46 4.82
N ARG A 131 1.22 7.31 4.74
CA ARG A 131 2.09 7.10 5.91
C ARG A 131 1.95 8.23 6.93
N ALA A 132 1.95 9.49 6.48
CA ALA A 132 1.81 10.63 7.37
C ALA A 132 0.45 10.59 8.11
N LEU A 133 -0.66 10.34 7.41
CA LEU A 133 -1.99 10.27 8.02
C LEU A 133 -2.13 9.07 8.97
N LEU A 134 -1.60 7.90 8.60
CA LEU A 134 -1.57 6.74 9.49
C LEU A 134 -0.79 7.02 10.79
N ARG A 135 0.37 7.69 10.68
CA ARG A 135 1.15 8.12 11.84
C ARG A 135 0.38 9.14 12.68
N HIS A 136 -0.32 10.08 12.05
CA HIS A 136 -1.18 11.04 12.76
C HIS A 136 -2.23 10.32 13.61
N PHE A 137 -2.99 9.38 13.04
CA PHE A 137 -3.98 8.61 13.79
C PHE A 137 -3.33 7.73 14.88
N ALA A 138 -2.18 7.12 14.62
CA ALA A 138 -1.45 6.36 15.62
C ALA A 138 -0.99 7.22 16.81
N ILE A 139 -0.59 8.47 16.57
CA ILE A 139 -0.23 9.44 17.61
C ILE A 139 -1.47 9.84 18.42
N LEU A 140 -2.60 10.14 17.78
CA LEU A 140 -3.85 10.48 18.48
C LEU A 140 -4.34 9.34 19.38
N ARG A 141 -4.06 8.09 19.00
CA ARG A 141 -4.35 6.90 19.82
C ARG A 141 -3.31 6.60 20.91
N GLY A 142 -2.24 7.38 21.01
CA GLY A 142 -1.13 7.11 21.92
C GLY A 142 -0.30 5.87 21.57
N ALA A 143 -0.45 5.33 20.36
CA ALA A 143 0.28 4.15 19.89
C ALA A 143 1.70 4.49 19.43
N LEU A 144 1.93 5.74 19.04
CA LEU A 144 3.22 6.32 18.64
C LEU A 144 3.38 7.71 19.29
N GLY A 145 4.63 8.14 19.44
CA GLY A 145 4.97 9.52 19.79
C GLY A 145 5.61 10.26 18.61
N GLY A 146 5.89 11.55 18.77
CA GLY A 146 6.57 12.37 17.77
C GLY A 146 5.60 13.10 16.83
N VAL A 147 6.02 13.32 15.59
CA VAL A 147 5.25 14.02 14.56
C VAL A 147 4.88 13.08 13.39
N PRO A 148 3.78 13.35 12.66
CA PRO A 148 3.39 12.55 11.50
C PRO A 148 4.43 12.59 10.37
N ASP A 149 4.92 13.78 10.04
CA ASP A 149 6.00 14.01 9.07
C ASP A 149 7.36 13.94 9.79
N ASP A 150 7.94 12.74 9.84
CA ASP A 150 9.09 12.42 10.68
C ASP A 150 10.41 12.19 9.93
N VAL A 151 10.43 12.38 8.61
CA VAL A 151 11.62 12.12 7.78
C VAL A 151 11.85 13.21 6.74
N ALA A 152 13.10 13.64 6.58
CA ALA A 152 13.49 14.56 5.51
C ALA A 152 13.75 13.85 4.17
N TYR A 153 14.05 12.55 4.21
CA TYR A 153 14.29 11.69 3.06
C TYR A 153 13.67 10.32 3.34
N GLN A 154 12.96 9.78 2.36
CA GLN A 154 12.39 8.44 2.49
C GLN A 154 13.49 7.37 2.54
N LYS A 155 13.26 6.32 3.33
CA LYS A 155 14.23 5.24 3.52
C LYS A 155 14.33 4.41 2.25
N ALA A 156 15.52 4.32 1.65
CA ALA A 156 15.78 3.41 0.53
C ALA A 156 16.01 1.97 1.03
N LEU A 157 14.96 1.32 1.53
CA LEU A 157 15.03 -0.02 2.13
C LEU A 157 15.37 -1.12 1.12
N PHE A 158 15.08 -0.88 -0.16
CA PHE A 158 15.22 -1.88 -1.21
C PHE A 158 16.13 -1.39 -2.33
N SER A 159 16.95 -2.31 -2.85
CA SER A 159 17.77 -2.05 -4.06
C SER A 159 17.06 -2.46 -5.35
N SER A 160 15.85 -3.04 -5.25
CA SER A 160 15.01 -3.48 -6.36
C SER A 160 13.57 -3.63 -5.87
N VAL A 161 12.59 -3.52 -6.77
CA VAL A 161 11.18 -3.78 -6.44
C VAL A 161 10.96 -5.27 -6.10
N GLY A 162 11.78 -6.18 -6.62
CA GLY A 162 11.76 -7.61 -6.26
C GLY A 162 12.00 -7.85 -4.78
N SER A 163 12.93 -7.11 -4.17
CA SER A 163 13.18 -7.21 -2.73
C SER A 163 12.00 -6.75 -1.88
N ALA A 164 11.15 -5.86 -2.40
CA ALA A 164 9.91 -5.48 -1.75
C ALA A 164 8.87 -6.62 -1.81
N ALA A 165 8.74 -7.31 -2.94
CA ALA A 165 7.90 -8.52 -3.05
C ALA A 165 8.35 -9.62 -2.08
N ASP A 166 9.66 -9.86 -2.00
CA ASP A 166 10.23 -10.83 -1.06
C ASP A 166 9.89 -10.48 0.40
N ALA A 167 9.91 -9.18 0.75
CA ALA A 167 9.51 -8.73 2.07
C ALA A 167 8.03 -9.03 2.36
N LEU A 168 7.12 -8.84 1.40
CA LEU A 168 5.70 -9.20 1.57
C LEU A 168 5.50 -10.70 1.77
N ILE A 169 6.27 -11.54 1.07
CA ILE A 169 6.26 -13.00 1.26
C ILE A 169 6.78 -13.36 2.66
N GLN A 170 7.92 -12.79 3.06
CA GLN A 170 8.54 -13.06 4.38
C GLN A 170 7.67 -12.62 5.55
N LEU A 171 6.95 -11.51 5.39
CA LEU A 171 5.98 -11.02 6.37
C LEU A 171 4.67 -11.83 6.37
N GLY A 172 4.51 -12.76 5.42
CA GLY A 172 3.36 -13.65 5.35
C GLY A 172 2.13 -13.06 4.68
N TRP A 173 2.26 -11.94 3.94
CA TRP A 173 1.15 -11.34 3.18
C TRP A 173 0.85 -12.08 1.89
N ILE A 174 1.81 -12.85 1.38
CA ILE A 174 1.70 -13.67 0.17
C ILE A 174 2.14 -15.09 0.52
N GLY A 175 1.23 -16.06 0.39
CA GLY A 175 1.52 -17.47 0.65
C GLY A 175 1.79 -17.80 2.12
N GLY A 176 1.33 -16.96 3.04
CA GLY A 176 1.42 -17.20 4.48
C GLY A 176 0.42 -18.25 4.99
N SER A 177 0.43 -18.51 6.30
CA SER A 177 -0.48 -19.45 6.95
C SER A 177 -1.78 -18.84 7.49
N GLY A 178 -1.91 -17.51 7.41
CA GLY A 178 -3.11 -16.79 7.84
C GLY A 178 -4.29 -16.96 6.88
N PRO A 179 -5.49 -16.46 7.25
CA PRO A 179 -6.67 -16.52 6.39
C PRO A 179 -6.41 -15.83 5.04
N GLU A 180 -6.91 -16.44 3.96
CA GLU A 180 -6.87 -15.85 2.63
C GLU A 180 -7.94 -14.77 2.46
N ILE A 181 -7.54 -13.67 1.84
CA ILE A 181 -8.41 -12.60 1.36
C ILE A 181 -8.15 -12.40 -0.14
N ARG A 182 -9.17 -12.02 -0.90
CA ARG A 182 -9.09 -11.91 -2.36
C ARG A 182 -9.41 -10.50 -2.80
N TYR A 183 -8.60 -9.98 -3.71
CA TYR A 183 -8.85 -8.69 -4.35
C TYR A 183 -10.25 -8.66 -5.00
N PRO A 184 -11.01 -7.55 -4.88
CA PRO A 184 -10.64 -6.27 -4.27
C PRO A 184 -10.90 -6.16 -2.75
N GLY A 185 -11.22 -7.26 -2.07
CA GLY A 185 -11.75 -7.24 -0.71
C GLY A 185 -13.22 -6.81 -0.65
N PRO A 186 -13.86 -6.85 0.53
CA PRO A 186 -15.28 -6.56 0.70
C PRO A 186 -15.61 -5.07 0.51
N GLY A 187 -16.89 -4.78 0.22
CA GLY A 187 -17.39 -3.41 0.05
C GLY A 187 -17.04 -2.76 -1.29
N ALA A 188 -17.77 -1.71 -1.64
CA ALA A 188 -17.53 -0.94 -2.86
C ALA A 188 -16.33 0.01 -2.70
N ILE A 189 -15.60 0.23 -3.79
CA ILE A 189 -14.54 1.25 -3.86
C ILE A 189 -15.20 2.60 -4.13
N ASP A 190 -15.15 3.50 -3.15
CA ASP A 190 -15.77 4.82 -3.23
C ASP A 190 -14.76 5.89 -3.65
N THR A 191 -14.86 6.34 -4.90
CA THR A 191 -13.96 7.37 -5.46
C THR A 191 -14.45 8.79 -5.20
N ARG A 192 -15.58 8.99 -4.52
CA ARG A 192 -16.11 10.34 -4.25
C ARG A 192 -15.14 11.11 -3.38
N GLY A 193 -14.80 12.33 -3.81
CA GLY A 193 -13.87 13.20 -3.09
C GLY A 193 -12.40 12.97 -3.41
N VAL A 194 -12.04 11.83 -4.03
CA VAL A 194 -10.70 11.59 -4.57
C VAL A 194 -10.61 12.19 -5.98
N LYS A 195 -9.52 12.91 -6.25
CA LYS A 195 -9.28 13.61 -7.52
C LYS A 195 -8.03 13.05 -8.19
N GLN A 196 -7.84 13.38 -9.48
CA GLN A 196 -6.66 12.96 -10.24
C GLN A 196 -6.45 11.43 -10.23
N LEU A 197 -7.52 10.66 -10.46
CA LEU A 197 -7.50 9.18 -10.53
C LEU A 197 -6.65 8.62 -11.70
N ARG A 198 -6.04 9.49 -12.51
CA ARG A 198 -5.13 9.16 -13.61
C ARG A 198 -4.00 10.22 -13.64
N PRO A 199 -2.75 9.82 -13.94
CA PRO A 199 -1.57 10.69 -14.06
C PRO A 199 -1.67 11.82 -15.08
#